data_AF-A0A0T2KTL1-F1
#
_entry.id   AF-A0A0T2KTL1-F1
#
_cell.length_a   1.000
_cell.length_b   1.000
_cell.length_c   1.000
_cell.angle_alpha   90.00
_cell.angle_beta   90.00
_cell.angle_gamma   90.00
#
_symmetry.space_group_name_H-M   'P 1'
#
loop_
_entity.id
_entity.type
_entity.pdbx_description
1 polymer ?
#
loop_
_entity_poly.entity_id
_entity_poly.type
_entity_poly.pdbx_seq_one_letter_code
_entity_poly.pdbx_strand_id
1 'polypeptide(L)'
;MTASLRERVGSDESGLTLIELVIYMTLAVVVGTIVVSMFIGTLKGQDQVTSTTQATTKGQLAATTIERAMRNATAFAIADGGKTLTVLTTLDKPCQQFTLQRNAAASTGSRDVYDLFLYQGAKLPVGTWPTASTGALTSGVVLVDADHHTSIPFVLDGKSLDYTLWFATDVKASAPDSPNVDFRGTITPRGTGGVIASCS
;
A
#
# COMPACT_ATOMS: atom_id res chain seq x y z
N MET A 1 78.39 30.34 31.57
CA MET A 1 77.17 29.81 32.21
C MET A 1 76.27 29.31 31.09
N THR A 2 76.28 27.99 30.91
CA THR A 2 75.73 27.21 29.80
C THR A 2 74.34 26.69 30.17
N ALA A 3 73.33 26.94 29.34
CA ALA A 3 72.11 26.14 29.31
C ALA A 3 71.36 26.36 27.98
N SER A 4 71.83 25.71 26.91
CA SER A 4 70.97 25.45 25.75
C SER A 4 70.09 24.25 26.08
N LEU A 5 68.90 24.49 26.64
CA LEU A 5 67.81 23.53 26.61
C LEU A 5 67.28 23.48 25.16
N ARG A 6 68.01 22.77 24.31
CA ARG A 6 67.48 22.31 23.02
C ARG A 6 66.63 21.10 23.37
N GLU A 7 65.39 21.38 23.72
CA GLU A 7 64.33 20.41 23.88
C GLU A 7 64.33 19.54 22.62
N ARG A 8 64.77 18.30 22.80
CA ARG A 8 64.57 17.25 21.82
C ARG A 8 63.08 16.98 21.81
N VAL A 9 62.34 17.78 21.05
CA VAL A 9 61.19 17.26 20.32
C VAL A 9 61.80 16.29 19.31
N GLY A 10 62.18 15.11 19.80
CA GLY A 10 62.32 13.93 18.99
C GLY A 10 60.91 13.66 18.51
N SER A 11 60.57 14.23 17.36
CA SER A 11 59.51 13.75 16.53
C SER A 11 59.75 12.25 16.42
N ASP A 12 58.91 11.44 17.06
CA ASP A 12 58.84 10.02 16.81
C ASP A 12 58.47 9.88 15.34
N GLU A 13 59.47 9.89 14.47
CA GLU A 13 59.44 9.47 13.07
C GLU A 13 59.33 7.93 13.02
N SER A 14 58.45 7.40 13.87
CA SER A 14 58.02 6.01 13.93
C SER A 14 57.15 5.77 12.69
N GLY A 15 57.80 5.48 11.57
CA GLY A 15 57.13 5.02 10.37
C GLY A 15 56.28 3.77 10.68
N LEU A 16 55.01 3.80 10.27
CA LEU A 16 54.10 2.67 10.39
C LEU A 16 54.74 1.41 9.83
N THR A 17 54.84 0.39 10.65
CA THR A 17 55.37 -0.90 10.18
C THR A 17 54.36 -1.53 9.20
N LEU A 18 54.85 -2.26 8.19
CA LEU A 18 54.00 -2.85 7.16
C LEU A 18 52.94 -3.80 7.78
N ILE A 19 53.30 -4.51 8.84
CA ILE A 19 52.39 -5.39 9.58
C ILE A 19 51.29 -4.61 10.31
N GLU A 20 51.61 -3.46 10.89
CA GLU A 20 50.66 -2.61 11.61
C GLU A 20 49.64 -1.98 10.65
N LEU A 21 50.07 -1.59 9.45
CA LEU A 21 49.15 -1.16 8.39
C LEU A 21 48.18 -2.27 7.98
N VAL A 22 48.65 -3.52 7.83
CA VAL A 22 47.79 -4.66 7.50
C VAL A 22 46.78 -4.93 8.62
N ILE A 23 47.21 -4.88 9.88
CA ILE A 23 46.31 -5.04 11.03
C ILE A 23 45.24 -3.94 11.01
N TYR A 24 45.60 -2.68 10.81
CA TYR A 24 44.61 -1.60 10.72
C TYR A 24 43.63 -1.76 9.56
N MET A 25 44.10 -2.18 8.39
CA MET A 25 43.23 -2.45 7.25
C MET A 25 42.26 -3.61 7.55
N THR A 26 42.73 -4.70 8.18
CA THR A 26 41.84 -5.80 8.57
C THR A 26 40.80 -5.37 9.61
N LEU A 27 41.20 -4.59 10.61
CA LEU A 27 40.27 -4.02 11.60
C LEU A 27 39.27 -3.07 10.96
N ALA A 28 39.70 -2.22 10.02
CA ALA A 28 38.83 -1.30 9.29
C ALA A 28 37.78 -2.06 8.46
N VAL A 29 38.16 -3.17 7.82
CA VAL A 29 37.21 -4.03 7.09
C VAL A 29 36.19 -4.64 8.05
N VAL A 30 36.61 -5.18 9.19
CA VAL A 30 35.70 -5.76 10.18
C VAL A 30 34.71 -4.71 10.69
N VAL A 31 35.18 -3.56 11.12
CA VAL A 31 34.32 -2.46 11.59
C VAL A 31 33.39 -1.98 10.46
N GLY A 32 33.92 -1.84 9.24
CA GLY A 32 33.16 -1.46 8.06
C GLY A 32 31.99 -2.42 7.79
N THR A 33 32.22 -3.74 7.87
CA THR A 33 31.15 -4.73 7.65
C THR A 33 30.03 -4.62 8.68
N ILE A 34 30.36 -4.35 9.95
CA ILE A 34 29.36 -4.17 11.01
C ILE A 34 28.51 -2.94 10.71
N VAL A 35 29.14 -1.80 10.40
CA VAL A 35 28.43 -0.55 10.08
C VAL A 35 27.54 -0.71 8.85
N VAL A 36 28.06 -1.34 7.78
CA VAL A 36 27.29 -1.60 6.56
C VAL A 36 26.09 -2.50 6.84
N SER A 37 26.25 -3.55 7.63
CA SER A 37 25.14 -4.46 7.97
C SER A 37 24.03 -3.75 8.75
N MET A 38 24.39 -2.90 9.71
CA MET A 38 23.44 -2.09 10.48
C MET A 38 22.73 -1.07 9.60
N PHE A 39 23.46 -0.43 8.68
CA PHE A 39 22.89 0.52 7.73
C PHE A 39 21.86 -0.13 6.80
N ILE A 40 22.17 -1.31 6.26
CA ILE A 40 21.22 -2.09 5.44
C ILE A 40 19.96 -2.46 6.24
N GLY A 41 20.13 -2.82 7.52
CA GLY A 41 19.00 -3.08 8.42
C GLY A 41 18.08 -1.86 8.55
N THR A 42 18.66 -0.67 8.75
CA THR A 42 17.90 0.58 8.85
C THR A 42 17.16 0.92 7.56
N LEU A 43 17.80 0.77 6.39
CA LEU A 43 17.15 1.03 5.10
C LEU A 43 15.94 0.12 4.88
N LYS A 44 16.08 -1.18 5.14
CA LYS A 44 14.97 -2.14 5.02
C LYS A 44 13.81 -1.82 5.97
N GLY A 45 14.12 -1.39 7.20
CA GLY A 45 13.11 -0.95 8.16
C GLY A 45 12.34 0.29 7.69
N GLN A 46 13.03 1.26 7.09
CA GLN A 46 12.40 2.47 6.55
C GLN A 46 11.47 2.17 5.37
N ASP A 47 11.87 1.26 4.47
CA ASP A 47 11.03 0.84 3.34
C ASP A 47 9.74 0.16 3.82
N GLN A 48 9.84 -0.69 4.84
CA GLN A 48 8.68 -1.38 5.42
C GLN A 48 7.69 -0.41 6.09
N VAL A 49 8.19 0.56 6.85
CA VAL A 49 7.34 1.55 7.52
C VAL A 49 6.66 2.46 6.50
N THR A 50 7.41 2.94 5.51
CA THR A 50 6.90 3.82 4.44
C THR A 50 5.77 3.14 3.68
N SER A 51 5.99 1.89 3.30
CA SER A 51 5.05 1.13 2.49
C SER A 51 3.80 0.72 3.27
N THR A 52 3.93 0.36 4.56
CA THR A 52 2.80 0.16 5.47
C THR A 52 1.98 1.44 5.67
N THR A 53 2.64 2.58 5.82
CA THR A 53 1.99 3.89 5.96
C THR A 53 1.20 4.25 4.70
N GLN A 54 1.76 3.97 3.53
CA GLN A 54 1.09 4.20 2.25
C GLN A 54 -0.15 3.31 2.08
N ALA A 55 -0.03 2.01 2.37
CA ALA A 55 -1.15 1.07 2.33
C ALA A 55 -2.28 1.50 3.28
N THR A 56 -1.92 1.91 4.51
CA THR A 56 -2.88 2.41 5.51
C THR A 56 -3.61 3.66 5.02
N THR A 57 -2.86 4.64 4.50
CA THR A 57 -3.44 5.91 4.01
C THR A 57 -4.41 5.66 2.84
N LYS A 58 -4.01 4.80 1.89
CA LYS A 58 -4.86 4.42 0.75
C LYS A 58 -6.11 3.67 1.20
N GLY A 59 -5.97 2.73 2.14
CA GLY A 59 -7.11 1.97 2.65
C GLY A 59 -8.09 2.82 3.45
N GLN A 60 -7.61 3.76 4.28
CA GLN A 60 -8.45 4.74 4.96
C GLN A 60 -9.19 5.62 3.96
N LEU A 61 -8.51 6.11 2.91
CA LEU A 61 -9.17 6.91 1.87
C LEU A 61 -10.24 6.11 1.12
N ALA A 62 -9.95 4.86 0.76
CA ALA A 62 -10.91 3.98 0.08
C ALA A 62 -12.13 3.69 0.97
N ALA A 63 -11.91 3.26 2.22
CA ALA A 63 -12.95 2.97 3.19
C ALA A 63 -13.85 4.18 3.46
N THR A 64 -13.25 5.34 3.76
CA THR A 64 -14.01 6.58 4.01
C THR A 64 -14.79 7.05 2.79
N THR A 65 -14.27 6.84 1.58
CA THR A 65 -14.96 7.18 0.33
C THR A 65 -16.16 6.25 0.09
N ILE A 66 -15.98 4.93 0.26
CA ILE A 66 -17.07 3.93 0.17
C ILE A 66 -18.14 4.21 1.21
N GLU A 67 -17.75 4.45 2.47
CA GLU A 67 -18.68 4.79 3.54
C GLU A 67 -19.48 6.05 3.25
N ARG A 68 -18.80 7.11 2.78
CA ARG A 68 -19.47 8.35 2.41
C ARG A 68 -20.46 8.14 1.26
N ALA A 69 -20.08 7.37 0.24
CA ALA A 69 -20.94 7.05 -0.89
C ALA A 69 -22.19 6.29 -0.42
N MET A 70 -21.98 5.23 0.38
CA MET A 70 -23.05 4.35 0.88
C MET A 70 -23.99 5.04 1.88
N ARG A 71 -23.48 5.90 2.76
CA ARG A 71 -24.32 6.69 3.69
C ARG A 71 -25.24 7.66 2.96
N ASN A 72 -24.81 8.15 1.80
CA ASN A 72 -25.59 9.03 0.93
C ASN A 72 -26.24 8.27 -0.23
N ALA A 73 -26.26 6.93 -0.19
CA ALA A 73 -26.83 6.12 -1.26
C ALA A 73 -28.36 6.16 -1.22
N THR A 74 -28.97 6.34 -2.38
CA THR A 74 -30.41 6.16 -2.63
C THR A 74 -30.71 4.79 -3.20
N ALA A 75 -29.78 4.25 -4.00
CA ALA A 75 -29.79 2.89 -4.50
C ALA A 75 -28.35 2.40 -4.63
N PHE A 76 -28.16 1.09 -4.56
CA PHE A 76 -26.85 0.47 -4.76
C PHE A 76 -27.03 -0.95 -5.32
N ALA A 77 -26.02 -1.42 -6.03
CA ALA A 77 -25.98 -2.72 -6.67
C ALA A 77 -24.57 -3.29 -6.58
N ILE A 78 -24.51 -4.61 -6.42
CA ILE A 78 -23.26 -5.37 -6.39
C ILE A 78 -23.26 -6.28 -7.62
N ALA A 79 -22.15 -6.29 -8.36
CA ALA A 79 -21.97 -7.07 -9.58
C ALA A 79 -20.62 -7.81 -9.57
N ASP A 80 -20.39 -8.63 -10.59
CA ASP A 80 -19.12 -9.34 -10.84
C ASP A 80 -18.67 -10.21 -9.67
N GLY A 81 -19.61 -10.90 -9.02
CA GLY A 81 -19.33 -11.72 -7.84
C GLY A 81 -18.84 -10.89 -6.65
N GLY A 82 -19.30 -9.64 -6.55
CA GLY A 82 -18.99 -8.68 -5.49
C GLY A 82 -17.66 -7.97 -5.61
N LYS A 83 -17.09 -7.93 -6.81
CA LYS A 83 -15.91 -7.11 -7.17
C LYS A 83 -16.28 -5.70 -7.59
N THR A 84 -17.55 -5.49 -7.93
CA THR A 84 -18.07 -4.21 -8.40
C THR A 84 -19.20 -3.76 -7.49
N LEU A 85 -19.07 -2.56 -6.93
CA LEU A 85 -20.10 -1.88 -6.16
C LEU A 85 -20.49 -0.60 -6.90
N THR A 86 -21.72 -0.53 -7.38
CA THR A 86 -22.29 0.67 -7.99
C THR A 86 -23.24 1.32 -7.00
N VAL A 87 -23.13 2.63 -6.85
CA VAL A 87 -23.85 3.44 -5.87
C VAL A 87 -24.48 4.63 -6.58
N LEU A 88 -25.79 4.75 -6.45
CA LEU A 88 -26.52 5.97 -6.76
C LEU A 88 -26.62 6.80 -5.48
N THR A 89 -26.13 8.04 -5.51
CA THR A 89 -26.04 8.92 -4.35
C THR A 89 -26.69 10.27 -4.63
N THR A 90 -27.06 10.99 -3.56
CA THR A 90 -27.54 12.38 -3.63
C THR A 90 -26.41 13.42 -3.66
N LEU A 91 -25.15 12.99 -3.77
CA LEU A 91 -23.99 13.88 -3.83
C LEU A 91 -23.79 14.47 -5.25
N ASP A 92 -22.80 15.35 -5.39
CA ASP A 92 -22.47 16.09 -6.63
C ASP A 92 -22.25 15.21 -7.88
N LYS A 93 -21.83 13.95 -7.67
CA LYS A 93 -21.76 12.93 -8.71
C LYS A 93 -22.74 11.81 -8.34
N PRO A 94 -23.93 11.76 -8.97
CA PRO A 94 -24.99 10.87 -8.54
C PRO A 94 -24.64 9.41 -8.76
N CYS A 95 -23.79 9.07 -9.73
CA CYS A 95 -23.37 7.70 -9.95
C CYS A 95 -21.89 7.55 -9.59
N GLN A 96 -21.62 6.61 -8.69
CA GLN A 96 -20.29 6.20 -8.29
C GLN A 96 -20.16 4.70 -8.43
N GLN A 97 -18.99 4.21 -8.85
CA GLN A 97 -18.72 2.80 -8.94
C GLN A 97 -17.31 2.49 -8.49
N PHE A 98 -17.22 1.55 -7.57
CA PHE A 98 -16.00 0.96 -7.06
C PHE A 98 -15.83 -0.38 -7.74
N THR A 99 -14.72 -0.60 -8.44
CA THR A 99 -14.45 -1.89 -9.07
C THR A 99 -13.04 -2.35 -8.75
N LEU A 100 -12.91 -3.65 -8.56
CA LEU A 100 -11.64 -4.33 -8.41
C LEU A 100 -11.26 -4.95 -9.75
N GLN A 101 -10.23 -4.40 -10.37
CA GLN A 101 -9.70 -4.93 -11.63
C GLN A 101 -8.37 -5.62 -11.37
N ARG A 102 -8.15 -6.80 -11.96
CA ARG A 102 -6.88 -7.53 -11.82
C ARG A 102 -5.72 -6.63 -12.28
N ASN A 103 -4.70 -6.51 -11.43
CA ASN A 103 -3.49 -5.78 -11.76
C ASN A 103 -2.65 -6.62 -12.74
N ALA A 104 -2.54 -6.17 -13.99
CA ALA A 104 -1.82 -6.89 -15.04
C ALA A 104 -0.30 -6.91 -14.85
N ALA A 105 0.25 -6.02 -14.00
CA ALA A 105 1.66 -5.96 -13.68
C ALA A 105 2.04 -6.85 -12.49
N ALA A 106 1.06 -7.39 -11.76
CA ALA A 106 1.32 -8.37 -10.71
C ALA A 106 1.73 -9.71 -11.34
N SER A 107 2.88 -10.22 -10.94
CA SER A 107 3.36 -11.52 -11.37
C SER A 107 2.36 -12.61 -10.96
N THR A 108 2.12 -13.56 -11.86
CA THR A 108 1.30 -14.76 -11.69
C THR A 108 1.86 -15.64 -10.55
N GLY A 109 1.57 -15.25 -9.31
CA GLY A 109 1.86 -16.02 -8.10
C GLY A 109 0.59 -16.66 -7.52
N SER A 110 0.68 -17.15 -6.28
CA SER A 110 -0.45 -17.81 -5.58
C SER A 110 -1.58 -16.86 -5.16
N ARG A 111 -1.48 -15.55 -5.42
CA ARG A 111 -2.48 -14.54 -5.06
C ARG A 111 -2.83 -13.68 -6.26
N ASP A 112 -4.12 -13.44 -6.47
CA ASP A 112 -4.59 -12.47 -7.46
C ASP A 112 -4.53 -11.07 -6.83
N VAL A 113 -3.79 -10.17 -7.49
CA VAL A 113 -3.66 -8.77 -7.10
C VAL A 113 -4.67 -7.95 -7.89
N TYR A 114 -5.44 -7.10 -7.22
CA TYR A 114 -6.42 -6.22 -7.83
C TYR A 114 -6.09 -4.75 -7.54
N ASP A 115 -6.47 -3.86 -8.42
CA ASP A 115 -6.51 -2.43 -8.20
C ASP A 115 -7.95 -2.01 -7.93
N LEU A 116 -8.16 -1.19 -6.89
CA LEU A 116 -9.46 -0.55 -6.63
C LEU A 116 -9.57 0.75 -7.43
N PHE A 117 -10.53 0.78 -8.35
CA PHE A 117 -10.87 1.96 -9.16
C PHE A 117 -12.18 2.58 -8.69
N LEU A 118 -12.24 3.91 -8.70
CA LEU A 118 -13.46 4.68 -8.54
C LEU A 118 -13.80 5.41 -9.83
N TYR A 119 -14.98 5.11 -10.37
CA TYR A 119 -15.62 5.81 -11.47
C TYR A 119 -16.76 6.66 -10.93
N GLN A 120 -16.85 7.91 -11.35
CA GLN A 120 -17.91 8.82 -10.88
C GLN A 120 -18.38 9.75 -11.99
N GLY A 121 -19.68 10.05 -12.01
CA GLY A 121 -20.27 10.88 -13.04
C GLY A 121 -21.78 11.06 -12.88
N ALA A 122 -22.38 11.82 -13.80
CA ALA A 122 -23.83 11.95 -13.91
C ALA A 122 -24.50 10.67 -14.45
N LYS A 123 -23.77 9.91 -15.28
CA LYS A 123 -24.09 8.57 -15.77
C LYS A 123 -22.80 7.78 -15.91
N LEU A 124 -22.85 6.46 -15.75
CA LEU A 124 -21.75 5.56 -16.05
C LEU A 124 -21.98 4.99 -17.45
N PRO A 125 -21.06 5.17 -18.41
CA PRO A 125 -21.21 4.60 -19.73
C PRO A 125 -21.25 3.07 -19.66
N VAL A 126 -22.33 2.48 -20.14
CA VAL A 126 -22.39 1.04 -20.45
C VAL A 126 -21.41 0.72 -21.60
N GLY A 127 -20.37 -0.07 -21.32
CA GLY A 127 -19.49 -0.67 -22.33
C GLY A 127 -18.14 0.03 -22.58
N THR A 128 -17.99 1.31 -22.24
CA THR A 128 -16.68 1.99 -22.26
C THR A 128 -16.54 2.84 -21.01
N TRP A 129 -15.92 2.26 -19.98
CA TRP A 129 -15.60 2.98 -18.75
C TRP A 129 -14.84 4.27 -19.10
N PRO A 130 -15.30 5.45 -18.64
CA PRO A 130 -14.57 6.68 -18.86
C PRO A 130 -13.20 6.51 -18.20
N THR A 131 -12.16 7.07 -18.82
CA THR A 131 -10.81 7.15 -18.23
C THR A 131 -10.93 7.43 -16.74
N ALA A 132 -10.50 6.48 -15.91
CA ALA A 132 -10.58 6.54 -14.46
C ALA A 132 -10.27 7.97 -14.02
N SER A 133 -11.21 8.63 -13.33
CA SER A 133 -11.02 10.04 -12.99
C SER A 133 -9.70 10.14 -12.23
N THR A 134 -8.75 10.87 -12.80
CA THR A 134 -7.30 10.83 -12.50
C THR A 134 -6.94 11.33 -11.10
N GLY A 135 -7.91 11.48 -10.19
CA GLY A 135 -7.76 12.28 -8.99
C GLY A 135 -8.29 11.71 -7.67
N ALA A 136 -8.83 10.48 -7.57
CA ALA A 136 -9.40 10.04 -6.28
C ALA A 136 -8.88 8.70 -5.73
N LEU A 137 -8.64 7.68 -6.56
CA LEU A 137 -8.08 6.40 -6.13
C LEU A 137 -7.24 5.82 -7.26
N THR A 138 -6.12 6.46 -7.59
CA THR A 138 -5.15 5.88 -8.52
C THR A 138 -4.41 4.74 -7.83
N SER A 139 -4.92 3.52 -8.03
CA SER A 139 -4.30 2.23 -7.69
C SER A 139 -3.90 2.11 -6.21
N GLY A 140 -4.86 1.65 -5.41
CA GLY A 140 -4.57 0.88 -4.20
C GLY A 140 -4.57 -0.59 -4.56
N VAL A 141 -3.44 -1.26 -4.35
CA VAL A 141 -3.32 -2.70 -4.54
C VAL A 141 -4.13 -3.40 -3.46
N VAL A 142 -5.29 -3.92 -3.85
CA VAL A 142 -6.14 -4.77 -3.05
C VAL A 142 -5.82 -6.22 -3.37
N LEU A 143 -5.37 -6.98 -2.38
CA LEU A 143 -5.17 -8.41 -2.54
C LEU A 143 -6.50 -9.13 -2.36
N VAL A 144 -6.82 -10.02 -3.29
CA VAL A 144 -7.87 -11.02 -3.08
C VAL A 144 -7.13 -12.35 -3.07
N ASP A 145 -6.94 -12.87 -1.87
CA ASP A 145 -6.15 -14.07 -1.63
C ASP A 145 -6.80 -15.31 -2.28
N ALA A 146 -5.99 -16.21 -2.84
CA ALA A 146 -6.48 -17.49 -3.33
C ALA A 146 -6.81 -18.44 -2.16
N ASP A 147 -6.08 -18.38 -1.05
CA ASP A 147 -6.43 -19.21 0.11
C ASP A 147 -7.66 -18.68 0.87
N HIS A 148 -8.09 -17.43 0.59
CA HIS A 148 -9.37 -16.86 1.00
C HIS A 148 -10.29 -16.58 -0.19
N HIS A 149 -10.41 -17.55 -1.12
CA HIS A 149 -11.40 -17.56 -2.23
C HIS A 149 -12.86 -17.21 -1.85
N THR A 150 -13.16 -17.00 -0.57
CA THR A 150 -14.47 -16.64 -0.02
C THR A 150 -14.65 -15.17 0.35
N SER A 151 -13.60 -14.32 0.39
CA SER A 151 -13.80 -12.90 0.73
C SER A 151 -14.23 -12.11 -0.50
N ILE A 152 -15.50 -12.28 -0.87
CA ILE A 152 -16.20 -11.34 -1.74
C ILE A 152 -16.07 -9.95 -1.09
N PRO A 153 -15.45 -8.96 -1.74
CA PRO A 153 -15.09 -7.71 -1.09
C PRO A 153 -16.29 -6.83 -0.75
N PHE A 154 -17.43 -7.07 -1.42
CA PHE A 154 -18.71 -6.44 -1.15
C PHE A 154 -19.80 -7.51 -1.01
N VAL A 155 -20.28 -7.71 0.21
CA VAL A 155 -21.35 -8.67 0.52
C VAL A 155 -22.58 -7.92 1.00
N LEU A 156 -23.74 -8.28 0.45
CA LEU A 156 -25.01 -7.79 0.95
C LEU A 156 -25.53 -8.74 2.03
N ASP A 157 -25.59 -8.27 3.28
CA ASP A 157 -26.27 -8.97 4.37
C ASP A 157 -27.60 -8.25 4.67
N GLY A 158 -28.66 -8.75 4.05
CA GLY A 158 -29.99 -8.14 4.11
C GLY A 158 -30.03 -6.72 3.53
N LYS A 159 -30.03 -5.71 4.40
CA LYS A 159 -29.99 -4.28 4.00
C LYS A 159 -28.63 -3.64 4.22
N SER A 160 -27.68 -4.34 4.83
CA SER A 160 -26.35 -3.83 5.11
C SER A 160 -25.35 -4.30 4.06
N LEU A 161 -24.42 -3.43 3.73
CA LEU A 161 -23.25 -3.75 2.92
C LEU A 161 -22.09 -4.03 3.87
N ASP A 162 -21.61 -5.26 3.86
CA ASP A 162 -20.33 -5.63 4.44
C ASP A 162 -19.25 -5.48 3.38
N TYR A 163 -18.16 -4.81 3.74
CA TYR A 163 -16.99 -4.71 2.89
C TYR A 163 -15.73 -5.16 3.60
N THR A 164 -14.82 -5.73 2.84
CA THR A 164 -13.52 -6.19 3.32
C THR A 164 -12.48 -5.95 2.24
N LEU A 165 -11.50 -5.10 2.53
CA LEU A 165 -10.45 -4.65 1.60
C LEU A 165 -9.08 -4.85 2.22
N TRP A 166 -8.20 -5.55 1.50
CA TRP A 166 -6.88 -5.93 2.00
C TRP A 166 -5.82 -5.21 1.18
N PHE A 167 -5.10 -4.27 1.77
CA PHE A 167 -4.07 -3.53 1.06
C PHE A 167 -2.70 -4.14 1.30
N ALA A 168 -2.01 -4.49 0.21
CA ALA A 168 -0.64 -4.98 0.29
C ALA A 168 0.30 -3.89 0.78
N THR A 169 1.20 -4.23 1.70
CA THR A 169 2.28 -3.30 2.10
C THR A 169 3.53 -3.45 1.21
N ASP A 170 3.67 -4.53 0.44
CA ASP A 170 4.78 -4.71 -0.50
C ASP A 170 4.23 -4.98 -1.90
N VAL A 171 4.88 -4.47 -2.94
CA VAL A 171 4.55 -4.75 -4.35
C VAL A 171 4.83 -6.21 -4.72
N LYS A 172 5.70 -6.90 -3.96
CA LYS A 172 5.91 -8.36 -4.00
C LYS A 172 4.85 -9.14 -3.21
N ALA A 173 3.67 -8.54 -3.04
CA ALA A 173 2.49 -8.99 -2.27
C ALA A 173 1.99 -10.43 -2.48
N SER A 174 2.59 -11.16 -3.42
CA SER A 174 2.16 -12.49 -3.81
C SER A 174 2.57 -13.57 -2.79
N ALA A 175 3.43 -13.25 -1.81
CA ALA A 175 3.81 -14.20 -0.77
C ALA A 175 2.70 -14.35 0.29
N PRO A 176 2.44 -15.57 0.78
CA PRO A 176 1.38 -15.82 1.76
C PRO A 176 1.58 -15.03 3.07
N ASP A 177 2.84 -14.87 3.51
CA ASP A 177 3.22 -14.19 4.77
C ASP A 177 3.51 -12.69 4.61
N SER A 178 3.18 -12.09 3.47
CA SER A 178 3.36 -10.64 3.28
C SER A 178 2.49 -9.85 4.26
N PRO A 179 3.03 -8.82 4.93
CA PRO A 179 2.23 -7.96 5.79
C PRO A 179 1.16 -7.23 4.98
N ASN A 180 -0.08 -7.27 5.45
CA ASN A 180 -1.24 -6.66 4.81
C ASN A 180 -1.98 -5.78 5.81
N VAL A 181 -2.62 -4.72 5.32
CA VAL A 181 -3.51 -3.89 6.13
C VAL A 181 -4.95 -4.21 5.75
N ASP A 182 -5.73 -4.65 6.72
CA ASP A 182 -7.12 -5.05 6.53
C ASP A 182 -8.07 -3.93 6.93
N PHE A 183 -9.01 -3.61 6.04
CA PHE A 183 -10.08 -2.65 6.26
C PHE A 183 -11.42 -3.36 6.10
N ARG A 184 -12.15 -3.48 7.21
CA ARG A 184 -13.49 -4.06 7.24
C ARG A 184 -14.48 -3.09 7.81
N GLY A 185 -15.69 -3.14 7.29
CA GLY A 185 -16.79 -2.37 7.84
C GLY A 185 -18.15 -2.89 7.37
N THR A 186 -19.16 -2.58 8.17
CA THR A 186 -20.56 -2.83 7.86
C THR A 186 -21.25 -1.48 7.75
N ILE A 187 -21.94 -1.24 6.65
CA ILE A 187 -22.64 0.02 6.39
C ILE A 187 -24.09 -0.29 6.07
N THR A 188 -25.02 0.31 6.80
CA THR A 188 -26.43 0.32 6.42
C THR A 188 -26.71 1.57 5.59
N PRO A 189 -26.89 1.48 4.27
CA PRO A 189 -27.25 2.60 3.44
C PRO A 189 -28.63 3.14 3.77
N ARG A 190 -28.85 4.41 3.43
CA ARG A 190 -30.18 5.04 3.53
C ARG A 190 -31.15 4.51 2.47
N GLY A 191 -30.60 4.14 1.31
CA GLY A 191 -31.32 3.63 0.15
C GLY A 191 -31.74 2.16 0.28
N THR A 192 -32.63 1.73 -0.61
CA THR A 192 -32.99 0.32 -0.76
C THR A 192 -32.09 -0.35 -1.79
N GLY A 193 -31.57 -1.54 -1.49
CA GLY A 193 -30.81 -2.34 -2.46
C GLY A 193 -31.68 -2.71 -3.67
N GLY A 194 -31.13 -2.61 -4.88
CA GLY A 194 -31.89 -2.87 -6.11
C GLY A 194 -31.16 -2.44 -7.39
N VAL A 195 -31.77 -2.74 -8.55
CA VAL A 195 -31.19 -2.43 -9.86
C VAL A 195 -31.13 -0.92 -10.07
N ILE A 196 -29.93 -0.39 -10.31
CA ILE A 196 -29.71 1.05 -10.56
C ILE A 196 -29.85 1.34 -12.05
N ALA A 197 -31.07 1.39 -12.55
CA ALA A 197 -31.34 1.69 -13.98
C ALA A 197 -30.94 3.13 -14.38
N SER A 198 -30.76 4.05 -13.42
CA SER A 198 -30.46 5.46 -13.68
C SER A 198 -28.96 5.76 -13.86
N CYS A 199 -28.08 4.80 -13.53
CA CYS A 199 -26.64 4.96 -13.67
C CYS A 199 -26.05 4.31 -14.92
N SER A 200 -26.84 3.49 -15.64
CA SER A 200 -26.49 2.89 -16.93
C SER A 200 -26.88 3.75 -18.13
#